data_AF-A0A933B3H1-F1
#
_entry.id   AF-A0A933B3H1-F1
#
_cell.length_a   1.000
_cell.length_b   1.000
_cell.length_c   1.000
_cell.angle_alpha   90.00
_cell.angle_beta   90.00
_cell.angle_gamma   90.00
#
_symmetry.space_group_name_H-M   'P 1'
#
loop_
_entity.id
_entity.type
_entity.pdbx_description
1 polymer ?
#
loop_
_entity_poly.entity_id
_entity_poly.type
_entity_poly.pdbx_seq_one_letter_code
_entity_poly.pdbx_strand_id
1 'polypeptide(L)' 'MRRRSEFGVRSSESHDSIAEVAFNLPLERTFHYLVPAHLNHAAQRGVRVAAPFGPRERVGFILQRVDESPI' A
#
# COMPACT_ATOMS: atom_id res chain seq x y z
N MET A 1 -25.46 -7.27 22.94
CA MET A 1 -24.09 -7.79 23.16
C MET A 1 -23.29 -7.64 21.86
N ARG A 2 -22.40 -6.64 21.75
CA ARG A 2 -21.71 -6.31 20.50
C ARG A 2 -20.67 -7.37 20.15
N ARG A 3 -20.85 -8.10 19.03
CA ARG A 3 -19.80 -8.95 18.47
C ARG A 3 -18.74 -8.06 17.83
N ARG A 4 -17.52 -8.30 18.30
CA ARG A 4 -16.26 -7.66 17.92
C ARG A 4 -16.10 -7.78 16.40
N SER A 5 -15.82 -6.66 15.76
CA SER A 5 -15.45 -6.54 14.36
C SER A 5 -14.21 -7.41 14.08
N GLU A 6 -14.42 -8.57 13.46
CA GLU A 6 -13.37 -9.28 12.75
C GLU A 6 -13.09 -8.48 11.48
N PHE A 7 -11.92 -7.86 11.46
CA PHE A 7 -11.31 -7.32 10.25
C PHE A 7 -11.29 -8.42 9.19
N GLY A 8 -12.25 -8.37 8.29
CA GLY A 8 -12.31 -9.25 7.13
C GLY A 8 -11.17 -8.93 6.19
N VAL A 9 -10.01 -9.55 6.42
CA VAL A 9 -9.07 -9.81 5.33
C VAL A 9 -9.78 -10.82 4.44
N ARG A 10 -10.48 -10.31 3.42
CA ARG A 10 -11.03 -11.14 2.35
C ARG A 10 -9.85 -11.78 1.63
N SER A 11 -9.75 -13.10 1.78
CA SER A 11 -8.80 -13.98 1.12
C SER A 11 -8.92 -13.88 -0.41
N SER A 12 -7.77 -13.83 -1.09
CA SER A 12 -7.52 -13.88 -2.55
C SER A 12 -7.64 -12.57 -3.38
N GLU A 13 -7.07 -11.45 -2.93
CA GLU A 13 -6.57 -10.48 -3.91
C GLU A 13 -5.20 -10.95 -4.43
N SER A 14 -5.15 -11.29 -5.71
CA SER A 14 -3.89 -11.50 -6.42
C SER A 14 -3.21 -10.13 -6.55
N HIS A 15 -1.95 -10.03 -6.12
CA HIS A 15 -1.16 -8.81 -6.19
C HIS A 15 0.03 -9.08 -7.11
N ASP A 16 0.13 -8.37 -8.24
CA ASP A 16 1.12 -8.64 -9.29
C ASP A 16 2.47 -7.94 -9.06
N SER A 17 2.75 -7.44 -7.85
CA SER A 17 2.56 -6.02 -7.58
C SER A 17 3.19 -5.46 -6.31
N ILE A 18 4.43 -4.95 -6.26
CA ILE A 18 4.87 -4.11 -5.11
C ILE A 18 5.11 -2.66 -5.55
N ALA A 19 4.57 -1.71 -4.79
CA ALA A 19 4.85 -0.28 -4.92
C ALA A 19 5.67 0.21 -3.73
N GLU A 20 6.78 0.90 -4.02
CA GLU A 20 7.52 1.67 -3.04
C GLU A 20 6.89 3.06 -2.91
N VAL A 21 6.46 3.42 -1.70
CA VAL A 21 5.69 4.62 -1.40
C VAL A 21 6.43 5.49 -0.38
N ALA A 22 6.56 6.78 -0.71
CA ALA A 22 6.99 7.81 0.21
C ALA A 22 5.79 8.55 0.79
N PHE A 23 5.80 8.79 2.11
CA PHE A 23 4.86 9.65 2.80
C PHE A 23 5.53 10.96 3.20
N ASN A 24 4.75 12.04 3.28
CA ASN A 24 5.22 13.32 3.80
C ASN A 24 5.32 13.28 5.34
N LEU A 25 6.30 12.52 5.85
CA LEU A 25 6.62 12.34 7.26
C LEU A 25 8.11 12.63 7.47
N PRO A 26 8.54 13.05 8.67
CA PRO A 26 9.96 13.27 8.98
C PRO A 26 10.68 11.92 9.21
N LEU A 27 10.64 11.05 8.20
CA LEU A 27 11.26 9.74 8.19
C LEU A 27 12.07 9.61 6.91
N GLU A 28 13.36 9.30 7.02
CA GLU A 28 14.26 9.08 5.87
C GLU A 28 14.14 7.65 5.35
N ARG A 29 12.90 7.17 5.14
CA ARG A 29 12.63 5.84 4.57
C ARG A 29 11.33 5.80 3.80
N THR A 30 11.20 4.77 2.98
CA THR A 30 10.02 4.46 2.18
C THR A 30 9.37 3.19 2.69
N PHE A 31 8.20 2.86 2.12
CA PHE A 31 7.38 1.74 2.57
C PHE A 31 6.89 0.95 1.36
N HIS A 32 6.90 -0.37 1.46
CA HIS A 32 6.45 -1.26 0.40
C HIS A 32 5.00 -1.69 0.65
N TYR A 33 4.18 -1.61 -0.40
CA TYR A 33 2.80 -2.06 -0.38
C TYR A 33 2.53 -3.00 -1.53
N LEU A 34 1.75 -4.04 -1.26
CA LEU A 34 1.17 -4.84 -2.31
C LEU A 34 0.15 -4.00 -3.10
N VAL A 35 0.21 -4.09 -4.42
CA VAL A 35 -0.69 -3.41 -5.34
C VAL A 35 -1.75 -4.40 -5.78
N PRO A 36 -3.03 -4.17 -5.44
CA PRO A 36 -4.12 -5.02 -5.91
C PRO A 36 -4.13 -5.10 -7.44
N ALA A 37 -4.41 -6.28 -8.02
CA ALA A 37 -4.39 -6.47 -9.47
C ALA A 37 -5.21 -5.43 -10.25
N HIS A 38 -6.38 -5.04 -9.72
CA HIS A 38 -7.25 -4.04 -10.36
C HIS A 38 -6.67 -2.62 -10.38
N LEU A 39 -5.67 -2.32 -9.54
CA LEU A 39 -4.95 -1.04 -9.51
C LEU A 39 -3.58 -1.11 -10.20
N ASN A 40 -3.20 -2.27 -10.74
CA ASN A 40 -1.87 -2.50 -11.30
C ASN A 40 -1.48 -1.43 -12.34
N HIS A 41 -2.39 -1.14 -13.29
CA HIS A 41 -2.18 -0.13 -14.32
C HIS A 41 -2.15 1.31 -13.79
N ALA A 42 -2.89 1.62 -12.72
CA ALA A 42 -2.98 2.96 -12.15
C ALA A 42 -1.81 3.29 -11.21
N ALA A 43 -1.20 2.27 -10.59
CA ALA A 43 -0.11 2.41 -9.65
C ALA A 43 1.23 2.68 -10.36
N GLN A 44 1.33 3.86 -10.96
CA GLN A 44 2.50 4.37 -11.68
C GLN A 44 3.34 5.30 -10.80
N ARG A 45 4.63 5.45 -11.14
CA ARG A 45 5.52 6.42 -10.48
C ARG A 45 4.92 7.84 -10.51
N GLY A 46 5.05 8.54 -9.38
CA GLY A 46 4.53 9.91 -9.19
C GLY A 46 3.04 9.98 -8.84
N VAL A 47 2.30 8.88 -8.93
CA VAL A 47 0.88 8.84 -8.57
C VAL A 47 0.71 8.94 -7.05
N ARG A 48 -0.27 9.76 -6.64
CA ARG A 48 -0.71 9.85 -5.25
C ARG A 48 -1.51 8.62 -4.88
N VAL A 49 -1.21 8.03 -3.74
CA VAL A 49 -1.90 6.85 -3.22
C VAL A 49 -2.41 7.12 -1.81
N ALA A 50 -3.60 6.62 -1.50
CA ALA A 50 -4.04 6.44 -0.12
C ALA A 50 -3.65 5.02 0.29
N ALA A 51 -2.84 4.88 1.32
CA ALA A 51 -2.37 3.58 1.79
C ALA A 51 -2.47 3.49 3.32
N PRO A 52 -2.72 2.30 3.88
CA PRO A 52 -2.73 2.09 5.32
C PRO A 52 -1.37 2.45 5.94
N PHE A 53 -1.37 3.28 6.98
CA PHE A 53 -0.19 3.64 7.76
C PHE A 53 -0.54 3.59 9.25
N GLY A 54 -0.36 2.41 9.84
CA GLY A 54 -0.83 2.11 11.20
C GLY A 54 -2.38 2.10 11.25
N PRO A 55 -3.00 2.78 12.22
CA PRO A 55 -4.47 2.75 12.40
C PRO A 55 -5.25 3.64 11.42
N ARG A 56 -4.58 4.35 10.50
CA ARG A 56 -5.20 5.32 9.58
C ARG A 56 -4.63 5.14 8.20
N GLU A 57 -5.33 5.66 7.19
CA GLU A 57 -4.76 5.86 5.86
C GLU A 57 -3.98 7.17 5.80
N ARG A 58 -2.96 7.19 4.95
CA ARG A 58 -2.22 8.42 4.60
C ARG A 58 -2.03 8.52 3.11
N VAL A 59 -1.91 9.76 2.64
CA VAL A 59 -1.55 10.05 1.26
C VAL A 59 -0.04 10.02 1.11
N GLY A 60 0.44 9.19 0.20
CA GLY A 60 1.82 9.10 -0.23
C GLY A 60 1.96 9.20 -1.74
N PHE A 61 3.17 9.01 -2.24
CA PHE A 61 3.49 8.99 -3.66
C PHE A 61 4.27 7.73 -4.01
N ILE A 62 3.90 7.09 -5.11
CA ILE A 62 4.66 5.94 -5.64
C ILE A 62 5.99 6.47 -6.18
N LEU A 63 7.10 5.96 -5.65
CA LEU A 63 8.42 6.24 -6.18
C LEU A 63 8.78 5.26 -7.30
N GLN A 64 8.50 3.98 -7.10
CA GLN A 64 8.76 2.95 -8.10
C GLN A 64 7.94 1.69 -7.85
N ARG A 65 8.01 0.79 -8.82
CA ARG A 65 7.44 -0.56 -8.78
C ARG A 65 8.59 -1.54 -8.72
N VAL A 66 8.49 -2.53 -7.84
CA VAL A 66 9.51 -3.56 -7.63
C VAL A 66 8.83 -4.93 -7.61
N ASP A 67 9.57 -5.97 -7.99
CA ASP A 67 9.07 -7.35 -7.95
C ASP A 67 9.23 -7.97 -6.55
N GLU A 68 10.18 -7.46 -5.76
CA GLU A 68 10.48 -7.91 -4.40
C GLU A 68 10.79 -6.72 -3.48
N SER A 69 10.37 -6.83 -2.21
CA SER A 69 10.76 -5.87 -1.16
C SER A 69 12.17 -6.21 -0.67
N PRO A 70 13.11 -5.24 -0.67
CA PRO A 70 14.47 -5.46 -0.16
C PRO A 70 14.57 -5.53 1.38
N ILE A 71 13.46 -5.37 2.09
CA ILE A 71 13.34 -5.41 3.55
C ILE A 71 12.31 -6.44 3.99
#